data_AF-A0A6J7IAM1-F1
#
_entry.id   AF-A0A6J7IAM1-F1
#
_cell.length_a   1.000
_cell.length_b   1.000
_cell.length_c   1.000
_cell.angle_alpha   90.00
_cell.angle_beta   90.00
_cell.angle_gamma   90.00
#
_symmetry.space_group_name_H-M   'P 1'
#
loop_
_entity.id
_entity.type
_entity.pdbx_description
1 polymer ?
#
loop_
_entity_poly.entity_id
_entity_poly.type
_entity_poly.pdbx_seq_one_letter_code
_entity_poly.pdbx_strand_id
1 'polypeptide(L)'
;MLLADAAHRARMATDADDLARSHAESDLTAALDAALEYPDDVAEVRSVPSGAELLDELDAAIRRVELSRRFLNDAVRACRQVRGQRAARWFWLAGRTALPNSWEMDDTPPRGLSPR
;
A
#
# COMPACT_ATOMS: atom_id res chain seq x y z
N MET A 1 -12.31 13.73 -11.68
CA MET A 1 -13.35 13.56 -10.64
C MET A 1 -13.20 12.24 -9.91
N LEU A 2 -13.07 11.10 -10.61
CA LEU A 2 -12.89 9.77 -10.00
C LEU A 2 -11.67 9.67 -9.05
N LEU A 3 -10.48 10.10 -9.49
CA LEU A 3 -9.25 10.02 -8.67
C LEU A 3 -9.33 10.86 -7.39
N ALA A 4 -9.84 12.10 -7.49
CA ALA A 4 -9.97 12.99 -6.35
C ALA A 4 -10.97 12.44 -5.30
N ASP A 5 -12.06 11.84 -5.76
CA ASP A 5 -13.04 11.18 -4.89
C ASP A 5 -12.45 9.94 -4.20
N ALA A 6 -11.76 9.07 -4.94
CA ALA A 6 -11.08 7.91 -4.38
C ALA A 6 -10.01 8.31 -3.35
N ALA A 7 -9.23 9.35 -3.63
CA ALA A 7 -8.24 9.89 -2.70
C ALA A 7 -8.89 10.46 -1.43
N HIS A 8 -10.02 11.16 -1.57
CA HIS A 8 -10.77 11.66 -0.43
C HIS A 8 -11.31 10.52 0.43
N ARG A 9 -11.89 9.48 -0.19
CA ARG A 9 -12.40 8.29 0.52
C ARG A 9 -11.29 7.54 1.26
N ALA A 10 -10.16 7.28 0.62
CA ALA A 10 -9.00 6.67 1.26
C ALA A 10 -8.52 7.48 2.47
N ARG A 11 -8.46 8.81 2.35
CA ARG A 11 -8.06 9.71 3.45
C ARG A 11 -9.06 9.73 4.61
N MET A 12 -10.35 9.56 4.34
CA MET A 12 -11.40 9.59 5.36
C MET A 12 -11.63 8.23 6.03
N ALA A 13 -11.10 7.15 5.47
CA ALA A 13 -11.16 5.85 6.11
C ALA A 13 -10.38 5.87 7.44
N THR A 14 -11.00 5.34 8.49
CA THR A 14 -10.44 5.38 9.85
C THR A 14 -9.82 4.04 10.23
N ASP A 15 -8.87 4.06 11.17
CA ASP A 15 -8.23 2.84 11.68
C ASP A 15 -9.15 1.93 12.50
N ALA A 16 -10.39 2.36 12.77
CA ALA A 16 -11.37 1.56 13.50
C ALA A 16 -12.00 0.46 12.64
N ASP A 17 -11.95 0.58 11.31
CA ASP A 17 -12.49 -0.41 10.37
C ASP A 17 -11.43 -0.74 9.30
N ASP A 18 -10.61 -1.73 9.64
CA ASP A 18 -9.54 -2.25 8.78
C ASP A 18 -10.05 -2.69 7.40
N LEU A 19 -11.24 -3.29 7.32
CA LEU A 19 -11.79 -3.76 6.05
C LEU A 19 -12.21 -2.58 5.16
N ALA A 20 -12.93 -1.61 5.73
CA ALA A 20 -13.33 -0.42 4.98
C ALA A 20 -12.11 0.39 4.52
N ARG A 21 -11.06 0.50 5.34
CA ARG A 21 -9.79 1.14 4.96
C ARG A 21 -9.12 0.42 3.80
N SER A 22 -8.96 -0.91 3.89
CA SER A 22 -8.37 -1.72 2.82
C SER A 22 -9.12 -1.54 1.48
N HIS A 23 -10.45 -1.51 1.49
CA HIS A 23 -11.24 -1.26 0.29
C HIS A 23 -11.04 0.15 -0.28
N ALA A 24 -11.11 1.18 0.56
CA ALA A 24 -10.94 2.57 0.12
C ALA A 24 -9.54 2.84 -0.45
N GLU A 25 -8.51 2.24 0.14
CA GLU A 25 -7.13 2.33 -0.35
C GLU A 25 -6.95 1.54 -1.67
N SER A 26 -7.55 0.35 -1.79
CA SER A 26 -7.52 -0.43 -3.05
C SER A 26 -8.23 0.29 -4.21
N ASP A 27 -9.37 0.94 -3.93
CA ASP A 27 -10.08 1.79 -4.89
C ASP A 27 -9.20 2.96 -5.37
N LEU A 28 -8.42 3.55 -4.48
CA LEU A 28 -7.47 4.61 -4.84
C LEU A 28 -6.35 4.08 -5.75
N THR A 29 -5.78 2.90 -5.44
CA THR A 29 -4.80 2.26 -6.34
C THR A 29 -5.39 2.05 -7.73
N ALA A 30 -6.60 1.50 -7.82
CA ALA A 30 -7.28 1.28 -9.11
C ALA A 30 -7.54 2.60 -9.86
N ALA A 31 -7.89 3.67 -9.16
CA ALA A 31 -8.09 4.99 -9.76
C ALA A 31 -6.77 5.61 -10.26
N LEU A 32 -5.66 5.40 -9.54
CA LEU A 32 -4.32 5.81 -9.97
C LEU A 32 -3.87 5.03 -11.21
N ASP A 33 -4.11 3.71 -11.22
CA ASP A 33 -3.83 2.84 -12.37
C ASP A 33 -4.57 3.29 -13.62
N ALA A 34 -5.86 3.58 -13.51
CA ALA A 34 -6.64 4.08 -14.63
C ALA A 34 -6.21 5.50 -15.07
N ALA A 35 -5.81 6.36 -14.13
CA ALA A 35 -5.38 7.72 -14.44
C ALA A 35 -3.99 7.79 -15.09
N LEU A 36 -3.15 6.79 -14.85
CA LEU A 36 -1.74 6.74 -15.28
C LEU A 36 -1.48 5.54 -16.19
N GLU A 37 -2.53 5.07 -16.89
CA GLU A 37 -2.49 3.91 -17.78
C GLU A 37 -1.60 4.18 -19.00
N TYR A 38 -1.74 5.36 -19.62
CA TYR A 38 -1.10 5.72 -20.88
C TYR A 38 0.21 6.47 -20.66
N PRO A 39 1.36 5.93 -21.11
CA PRO A 39 2.66 6.59 -20.94
C PRO A 39 2.77 7.94 -21.64
N ASP A 40 2.05 8.15 -22.74
CA ASP A 40 2.07 9.41 -23.49
C ASP A 40 1.42 10.54 -22.68
N ASP A 41 0.30 10.27 -21.99
CA ASP A 41 -0.36 11.21 -21.09
C ASP A 41 0.55 11.56 -19.90
N VAL A 42 1.24 10.57 -19.34
CA VAL A 42 2.21 10.79 -18.26
C VAL A 42 3.40 11.61 -18.75
N ALA A 43 3.86 11.40 -19.98
CA ALA A 43 4.94 12.18 -20.58
C ALA A 43 4.51 13.65 -20.82
N GLU A 44 3.26 13.90 -21.20
CA GLU A 44 2.71 15.25 -21.30
C GLU A 44 2.72 15.95 -19.93
N VAL A 45 2.26 15.28 -18.87
CA VAL A 45 2.32 15.84 -17.51
C VAL A 45 3.77 16.09 -17.06
N ARG A 46 4.68 15.16 -17.35
CA ARG A 46 6.12 15.28 -17.04
C ARG A 46 6.81 16.40 -17.82
N SER A 47 6.26 16.84 -18.96
CA SER A 47 6.82 17.95 -19.74
C SER A 47 6.70 19.31 -19.06
N VAL A 48 5.77 19.45 -18.11
CA VAL A 48 5.61 20.64 -17.28
C VAL A 48 6.43 20.47 -16.00
N PRO A 49 7.27 21.45 -15.59
CA PRO A 49 8.13 21.31 -14.40
C PRO A 49 7.38 20.91 -13.12
N SER A 50 6.23 21.54 -12.85
CA SER A 50 5.40 21.20 -11.69
C SER A 50 4.78 19.81 -11.80
N GLY A 51 4.51 19.33 -13.01
CA GLY A 51 3.99 17.98 -13.24
C GLY A 51 5.06 16.92 -13.02
N ALA A 52 6.30 17.17 -13.44
CA ALA A 52 7.43 16.29 -13.15
C ALA A 52 7.67 16.13 -11.65
N GLU A 53 7.69 17.23 -10.89
CA GLU A 53 7.86 17.21 -9.44
C GLU A 53 6.76 16.39 -8.73
N LEU A 54 5.50 16.58 -9.14
CA LEU A 54 4.37 15.83 -8.58
C LEU A 54 4.42 14.33 -8.90
N LEU A 55 4.83 13.96 -10.12
CA LEU A 55 4.98 12.55 -10.52
C LEU A 55 6.11 11.86 -9.76
N ASP A 56 7.22 12.56 -9.51
CA ASP A 56 8.34 12.02 -8.75
C ASP A 56 7.98 11.87 -7.26
N GLU A 57 7.23 12.81 -6.69
CA GLU A 57 6.67 12.68 -5.32
C GLU A 57 5.69 11.50 -5.22
N LEU A 58 4.83 11.33 -6.23
CA LEU A 58 3.89 10.22 -6.31
C LEU A 58 4.62 8.86 -6.40
N ASP A 59 5.65 8.74 -7.25
CA ASP A 59 6.46 7.51 -7.36
C ASP A 59 7.13 7.17 -6.02
N ALA A 60 7.72 8.17 -5.35
CA ALA A 60 8.31 7.98 -4.03
C ALA A 60 7.28 7.53 -2.98
N ALA A 61 6.06 8.07 -3.01
CA ALA A 61 4.98 7.69 -2.12
C ALA A 61 4.52 6.24 -2.37
N ILE A 62 4.31 5.85 -3.63
CA ILE A 62 3.90 4.49 -4.02
C ILE A 62 4.94 3.47 -3.55
N ARG A 63 6.23 3.71 -3.83
CA ARG A 63 7.32 2.82 -3.38
C ARG A 63 7.36 2.67 -1.86
N ARG A 64 7.12 3.75 -1.12
CA ARG A 64 7.10 3.71 0.35
C ARG A 64 5.95 2.85 0.87
N VAL A 65 4.77 2.90 0.23
CA VAL A 65 3.62 2.06 0.60
C VAL A 65 3.92 0.59 0.34
N GLU A 66 4.46 0.27 -0.85
CA GLU A 66 4.84 -1.10 -1.22
C GLU A 66 5.84 -1.69 -0.20
N LEU A 67 6.90 -0.95 0.11
CA LEU A 67 7.91 -1.37 1.09
C LEU A 67 7.31 -1.57 2.49
N SER A 68 6.43 -0.65 2.92
CA SER A 68 5.81 -0.73 4.25
C SER A 68 4.93 -1.97 4.38
N ARG A 69 4.11 -2.28 3.36
CA ARG A 69 3.28 -3.49 3.33
C ARG A 69 4.15 -4.76 3.36
N ARG A 70 5.24 -4.78 2.59
CA ARG A 70 6.16 -5.91 2.58
C ARG A 70 6.82 -6.13 3.94
N PHE A 71 7.30 -5.07 4.59
CA PHE A 71 7.87 -5.15 5.94
C PHE A 71 6.86 -5.64 6.97
N LEU A 72 5.62 -5.14 6.93
CA LEU A 72 4.55 -5.61 7.81
C LEU A 72 4.31 -7.11 7.62
N ASN A 73 4.15 -7.56 6.38
CA ASN A 73 3.89 -8.96 6.07
C ASN A 73 5.07 -9.87 6.47
N ASP A 74 6.31 -9.42 6.28
CA ASP A 74 7.49 -10.17 6.72
C ASP A 74 7.60 -10.23 8.25
N ALA A 75 7.26 -9.15 8.96
CA ALA A 75 7.17 -9.16 10.41
C ALA A 75 6.07 -10.11 10.94
N VAL A 76 4.90 -10.13 10.29
CA VAL A 76 3.81 -11.08 10.60
C VAL A 76 4.27 -12.52 10.41
N ARG A 77 4.95 -12.83 9.29
CA ARG A 77 5.51 -14.16 9.00
C ARG A 77 6.55 -14.57 10.04
N ALA A 78 7.51 -13.70 10.35
CA ALA A 78 8.54 -13.96 11.35
C ALA A 78 7.92 -14.21 12.73
N CYS A 79 6.95 -13.39 13.14
CA CYS A 79 6.22 -13.56 14.40
C CYS A 79 5.49 -14.91 14.45
N ARG A 80 4.76 -15.27 13.39
CA ARG A 80 4.05 -16.57 13.29
C ARG A 80 5.04 -17.74 13.35
N GLN A 81 6.18 -17.65 12.67
CA GLN A 81 7.23 -18.67 12.70
C GLN A 81 7.78 -18.87 14.12
N VAL A 82 8.14 -17.77 14.83
CA VAL A 82 8.67 -17.84 16.20
C VAL A 82 7.62 -18.42 17.16
N ARG A 83 6.36 -18.00 17.06
CA ARG A 83 5.26 -18.52 17.90
C ARG A 83 4.96 -20.01 17.65
N GLY A 84 5.29 -20.53 16.46
CA GLY A 84 5.20 -21.95 16.14
C GLY A 84 6.29 -22.81 16.80
N GLN A 85 7.38 -22.22 17.29
CA GLN A 85 8.49 -22.97 17.87
C GLN A 85 8.12 -23.57 19.24
N ARG A 86 8.59 -24.81 19.49
CA ARG A 86 8.29 -25.54 20.74
C ARG A 86 8.74 -24.79 21.99
N ALA A 87 9.90 -24.14 21.94
CA ALA A 87 10.42 -23.32 23.04
C ALA A 87 9.46 -22.16 23.37
N ALA A 88 9.05 -21.37 22.38
CA ALA A 88 8.12 -20.26 22.58
C ALA A 88 6.77 -20.71 23.18
N ARG A 89 6.29 -21.90 22.80
CA ARG A 89 5.08 -22.51 23.36
C ARG A 89 5.26 -23.01 24.79
N TRP A 90 6.36 -23.70 25.08
CA TRP A 90 6.65 -24.24 26.42
C TRP A 90 6.86 -23.14 27.46
N PHE A 91 7.54 -22.07 27.07
CA PHE A 91 7.75 -20.90 27.93
C PHE A 91 6.58 -19.89 27.89
N TRP A 92 5.49 -20.18 27.19
CA TRP A 92 4.32 -19.29 27.06
C TRP A 92 4.68 -17.85 26.63
N LEU A 93 5.72 -17.68 25.81
CA LEU A 93 6.27 -16.35 25.46
C LEU A 93 5.29 -15.47 24.68
N ALA A 94 4.29 -16.07 24.03
CA ALA A 94 3.26 -15.35 23.30
C ALA A 94 2.09 -14.86 24.17
N GLY A 95 2.01 -15.28 25.43
CA GLY A 95 0.93 -14.90 26.35
C GLY A 95 -0.47 -15.12 25.75
N ARG A 96 -1.33 -14.09 25.88
CA ARG A 96 -2.72 -14.06 25.36
C ARG A 96 -2.90 -13.26 24.08
N THR A 97 -1.81 -12.82 23.46
CA THR A 97 -1.87 -11.94 22.29
C THR A 97 -2.40 -12.69 21.08
N ALA A 98 -3.39 -12.11 20.38
CA ALA A 98 -3.91 -12.67 19.13
C ALA A 98 -2.78 -12.86 18.11
N LEU A 99 -2.95 -13.80 17.18
CA LEU A 99 -2.00 -13.96 16.08
C LEU A 99 -2.10 -12.73 15.17
N PRO A 100 -0.97 -12.11 14.78
CA PRO A 100 -1.01 -10.99 13.85
C PRO A 100 -1.49 -11.49 12.48
N ASN A 101 -2.19 -10.62 11.75
CA ASN A 101 -2.70 -10.89 10.41
C ASN A 101 -1.92 -10.09 9.37
N SER A 102 -1.75 -10.67 8.18
CA SER A 102 -1.18 -9.97 7.04
C SER A 102 -2.17 -8.91 6.53
N TRP A 103 -1.62 -7.85 5.94
CA TRP A 103 -2.41 -6.84 5.24
C TRP A 103 -2.39 -7.14 3.74
N GLU A 104 -3.58 -7.35 3.18
CA GLU A 104 -3.80 -7.58 1.76
C GLU A 104 -4.43 -6.32 1.15
N MET A 105 -3.72 -5.75 0.18
CA MET A 105 -4.11 -4.56 -0.58
C MET A 105 -3.41 -4.64 -1.92
N ASP A 106 -4.10 -4.26 -2.99
CA ASP A 106 -3.48 -4.08 -4.30
C ASP A 106 -2.71 -2.76 -4.30
N ASP A 107 -1.40 -2.87 -4.50
CA ASP A 107 -0.44 -1.78 -4.53
C ASP A 107 0.42 -1.81 -5.81
N THR A 108 -0.07 -2.48 -6.85
CA THR A 108 0.64 -2.58 -8.13
C THR A 108 0.88 -1.17 -8.70
N PRO A 109 2.13 -0.80 -9.02
CA PRO A 109 2.40 0.52 -9.56
C PRO A 109 1.83 0.65 -10.99
N PRO A 110 1.29 1.82 -11.35
CA PRO A 110 0.77 2.05 -12.69
C PRO A 110 1.86 1.93 -13.75
N ARG A 111 1.49 1.32 -14.87
CA ARG A 111 2.41 1.04 -15.99
C ARG A 111 3.06 2.31 -16.55
N GLY A 112 2.34 3.43 -16.55
CA GLY A 112 2.86 4.72 -17.01
C GLY A 112 3.90 5.35 -16.09
N LEU A 113 3.96 4.99 -14.80
CA LEU A 113 4.97 5.50 -13.85
C LEU A 113 6.24 4.65 -13.77
N SER A 114 6.22 3.42 -14.31
CA SER A 114 7.37 2.53 -14.20
C SER A 114 8.60 3.15 -14.87
N PRO A 115 9.74 3.30 -14.16
CA PRO A 115 10.97 3.74 -14.78
C PRO A 115 11.39 2.67 -15.79
N ARG A 116 11.66 3.09 -17.03
CA ARG A 116 12.38 2.27 -17.99
C ARG A 116 13.81 2.00 -17.53
#